data_AF-F2L5R7-F1
#
_entry.id   AF-F2L5R7-F1
#
_cell.length_a   1.000
_cell.length_b   1.000
_cell.length_c   1.000
_cell.angle_alpha   90.00
_cell.angle_beta   90.00
_cell.angle_gamma   90.00
#
_symmetry.space_group_name_H-M   'P 1'
#
loop_
_entity.id
_entity.type
_entity.pdbx_description
1 polymer ?
#
loop_
_entity_poly.entity_id
_entity_poly.type
_entity_poly.pdbx_seq_one_letter_code
_entity_poly.pdbx_strand_id
1 'polypeptide(L)'
;MVKVLVDTDVVIDCVKGRLELGEGVYYISEITLYELLRGFTDIERAKRLLEDIFLVVWNDNSILLRAAEIYRELRRRGVTISDADILIGATAIAKNMPLWTRNVKHFTPLAEFGLKLYREGPRPP
;
A
#
# COMPACT_ATOMS: atom_id res chain seq x y z
N MET A 1 -15.62 10.84 -1.54
CA MET A 1 -14.67 10.43 -0.48
C MET A 1 -13.50 9.73 -1.15
N VAL A 2 -12.27 10.19 -0.95
CA VAL A 2 -11.09 9.58 -1.58
C VAL A 2 -10.73 8.30 -0.82
N LYS A 3 -10.52 7.21 -1.56
CA LYS A 3 -10.02 5.93 -1.02
C LYS A 3 -8.54 5.82 -1.34
N VAL A 4 -7.70 5.54 -0.36
CA VAL A 4 -6.23 5.51 -0.53
C VAL A 4 -5.69 4.21 0.05
N LEU A 5 -4.85 3.50 -0.71
CA LEU A 5 -4.06 2.40 -0.16
C LEU A 5 -2.77 2.97 0.43
N VAL A 6 -2.47 2.66 1.68
CA VAL A 6 -1.34 3.22 2.43
C VAL A 6 -0.26 2.15 2.58
N ASP A 7 0.97 2.51 2.25
CA ASP A 7 2.15 1.65 2.37
C ASP A 7 2.75 1.71 3.79
N THR A 8 3.57 0.72 4.13
CA THR A 8 4.11 0.49 5.48
C THR A 8 4.84 1.72 6.03
N ASP A 9 5.63 2.41 5.21
CA ASP A 9 6.40 3.57 5.64
C ASP A 9 5.52 4.78 6.02
N VAL A 10 4.41 4.97 5.31
CA VAL A 10 3.45 6.03 5.59
C VAL A 10 2.67 5.73 6.87
N VAL A 11 2.27 4.48 7.09
CA VAL A 11 1.64 4.06 8.35
C VAL A 11 2.59 4.27 9.53
N ILE A 12 3.87 3.94 9.39
CA ILE A 12 4.89 4.16 10.42
C ILE A 12 4.99 5.65 10.79
N ASP A 13 4.95 6.54 9.80
CA ASP A 13 4.99 7.97 10.07
C ASP A 13 3.72 8.48 10.77
N CYS A 14 2.54 7.91 10.46
CA CYS A 14 1.30 8.20 11.19
C CYS A 14 1.43 7.78 12.66
N VAL A 15 1.91 6.55 12.91
CA VAL A 15 2.12 6.00 14.25
C VAL A 15 3.14 6.82 15.05
N LYS A 16 4.16 7.37 14.37
CA LYS A 16 5.18 8.25 14.99
C LYS A 16 4.73 9.71 15.12
N GLY A 17 3.51 10.06 14.73
CA GLY A 17 3.00 11.44 14.79
C GLY A 17 3.70 12.41 13.83
N ARG A 18 4.32 11.90 12.76
CA ARG A 18 5.01 12.70 11.73
C ARG A 18 4.12 13.04 10.55
N LEU A 19 2.98 12.38 10.45
CA LEU A 19 1.98 12.54 9.41
C LEU A 19 0.60 12.40 10.04
N GLU A 20 -0.33 13.25 9.63
CA GLU A 20 -1.72 13.17 10.05
C GLU A 20 -2.56 12.71 8.87
N LEU A 21 -3.47 11.77 9.11
CA LEU A 21 -4.45 11.36 8.10
C LEU A 21 -5.51 12.47 7.98
N GLY A 22 -5.67 12.99 6.77
CA GLY A 22 -6.72 13.95 6.45
C GLY A 22 -8.10 13.30 6.28
N GLU A 23 -9.03 14.02 5.65
CA GLU A 23 -10.34 13.46 5.30
C GLU A 23 -10.20 12.39 4.20
N GLY A 24 -10.59 11.15 4.51
CA GLY A 24 -10.53 10.05 3.55
C GLY A 24 -10.86 8.70 4.18
N VAL A 25 -10.89 7.67 3.34
CA VAL A 25 -10.89 6.27 3.79
C VAL A 25 -9.56 5.66 3.43
N TYR A 26 -8.83 5.23 4.45
CA TYR A 26 -7.50 4.69 4.30
C TYR A 26 -7.54 3.16 4.43
N TYR A 27 -6.87 2.52 3.49
CA TYR A 27 -6.77 1.08 3.38
C TYR A 27 -5.33 0.66 3.55
N ILE A 28 -5.10 -0.53 4.07
CA ILE A 28 -3.79 -1.20 4.03
C ILE A 28 -3.96 -2.58 3.40
N SER A 29 -2.93 -3.09 2.73
CA SER A 29 -2.95 -4.47 2.26
C SER A 29 -2.70 -5.43 3.44
N GLU A 30 -3.10 -6.70 3.31
CA GLU A 30 -2.72 -7.73 4.27
C GLU A 30 -1.18 -7.88 4.41
N ILE A 31 -0.44 -7.58 3.34
CA ILE A 31 1.02 -7.57 3.33
C ILE A 31 1.54 -6.46 4.22
N THR A 32 1.07 -5.22 4.03
CA THR A 32 1.39 -4.05 4.87
C THR A 32 1.06 -4.32 6.34
N LEU A 33 -0.12 -4.89 6.63
CA LEU A 33 -0.49 -5.29 7.98
C LEU A 33 0.52 -6.28 8.57
N TYR A 34 0.87 -7.34 7.83
CA TYR A 34 1.87 -8.32 8.26
C TYR A 34 3.25 -7.69 8.53
N GLU A 35 3.71 -6.78 7.67
CA GLU A 35 4.98 -6.06 7.85
C GLU A 35 4.98 -5.22 9.12
N LEU A 36 3.90 -4.47 9.37
CA LEU A 36 3.75 -3.65 10.57
C LEU A 36 3.76 -4.52 11.83
N LEU A 37 2.97 -5.59 11.87
CA LEU A 37 2.87 -6.47 13.03
C LEU A 37 4.21 -7.09 13.42
N ARG A 38 5.07 -7.44 12.46
CA ARG A 38 6.43 -7.93 12.74
C ARG A 38 7.32 -6.90 13.45
N GLY A 39 7.02 -5.61 13.31
CA GLY A 39 7.76 -4.53 13.95
C GLY A 39 7.30 -4.18 15.37
N PHE A 40 6.14 -4.66 15.82
CA PHE A 40 5.58 -4.35 17.13
C PHE A 40 5.88 -5.45 18.16
N THR A 41 6.14 -5.04 19.41
CA THR A 41 6.32 -5.97 20.54
C THR A 41 5.00 -6.61 20.97
N ASP A 42 3.92 -5.83 21.02
CA ASP A 42 2.56 -6.31 21.33
C ASP A 42 1.75 -6.40 20.04
N ILE A 43 1.83 -7.57 19.40
CA ILE A 43 1.23 -7.83 18.08
C ILE A 43 -0.30 -7.72 18.13
N GLU A 44 -0.95 -8.23 19.16
CA GLU A 44 -2.41 -8.22 19.24
C GLU A 44 -2.97 -6.81 19.40
N ARG A 45 -2.33 -6.01 20.28
CA ARG A 45 -2.73 -4.62 20.45
C ARG A 45 -2.48 -3.81 19.18
N ALA A 46 -1.33 -4.01 18.53
CA ALA A 46 -1.01 -3.34 17.28
C ALA A 46 -2.04 -3.67 16.19
N LYS A 47 -2.43 -4.96 16.06
CA LYS A 47 -3.42 -5.39 15.08
C LYS A 47 -4.77 -4.69 15.28
N ARG A 48 -5.28 -4.67 16.51
CA ARG A 48 -6.55 -4.00 16.83
C ARG A 48 -6.51 -2.51 16.45
N LEU A 49 -5.47 -1.80 16.88
CA LEU A 49 -5.33 -0.37 16.59
C LEU A 49 -5.20 -0.08 15.08
N LEU A 50 -4.48 -0.92 14.34
CA LEU A 50 -4.35 -0.78 12.89
C LEU A 50 -5.68 -1.01 12.18
N GLU A 51 -6.48 -2.00 12.61
CA GLU A 51 -7.80 -2.28 12.03
C GLU A 51 -8.88 -1.26 12.44
N ASP A 52 -8.70 -0.57 13.58
CA ASP A 52 -9.57 0.55 13.98
C ASP A 52 -9.35 1.79 13.09
N ILE A 53 -8.12 1.98 12.58
CA ILE A 53 -7.73 3.15 11.77
C ILE A 53 -7.85 2.87 10.27
N PHE A 54 -7.50 1.66 9.84
CA PHE A 54 -7.39 1.28 8.43
C PHE A 54 -8.28 0.09 8.09
N LEU A 55 -8.88 0.14 6.91
CA LEU A 55 -9.57 -1.02 6.35
C LEU A 55 -8.55 -1.96 5.67
N VAL A 56 -8.54 -3.23 6.08
CA VAL A 56 -7.63 -4.23 5.50
C VAL A 56 -8.20 -4.76 4.18
N VAL A 57 -7.38 -4.71 3.13
CA VAL A 57 -7.69 -5.34 1.84
C VAL A 57 -6.98 -6.69 1.78
N TRP A 58 -7.80 -7.73 1.80
CA TRP A 58 -7.36 -9.12 1.63
C TRP A 58 -7.18 -9.44 0.16
N ASN A 59 -6.21 -10.30 -0.14
CA ASN A 59 -6.00 -10.78 -1.49
C ASN A 59 -7.22 -11.56 -1.99
N ASP A 60 -7.66 -11.24 -3.21
CA ASP A 60 -8.67 -11.99 -3.95
C ASP A 60 -8.17 -12.31 -5.37
N ASN A 61 -8.96 -13.07 -6.12
CA ASN A 61 -8.57 -13.49 -7.47
C ASN A 61 -8.26 -12.31 -8.41
N SER A 62 -8.90 -11.14 -8.24
CA SER A 62 -8.62 -9.97 -9.06
C SER A 62 -7.23 -9.40 -8.78
N ILE A 63 -6.82 -9.37 -7.51
CA ILE A 63 -5.49 -8.90 -7.09
C ILE A 63 -4.43 -9.92 -7.52
N LEU A 64 -4.67 -11.21 -7.27
CA LEU A 64 -3.71 -12.27 -7.58
C LEU A 64 -3.43 -12.40 -9.08
N LEU A 65 -4.48 -12.32 -9.92
CA LEU A 65 -4.31 -12.32 -11.37
C LEU A 65 -3.47 -11.11 -11.82
N ARG A 66 -3.79 -9.93 -11.27
CA ARG A 66 -3.06 -8.70 -11.62
C ARG A 66 -1.59 -8.76 -11.20
N ALA A 67 -1.31 -9.30 -10.01
CA ALA A 67 0.05 -9.51 -9.52
C ALA A 67 0.85 -10.46 -10.43
N ALA A 68 0.23 -11.58 -10.85
CA ALA A 68 0.86 -12.54 -11.75
C ALA A 68 1.16 -11.95 -13.14
N GLU A 69 0.25 -11.14 -13.70
CA GLU A 69 0.48 -10.42 -14.96
C GLU A 69 1.66 -9.47 -14.87
N ILE A 70 1.69 -8.64 -13.81
CA ILE A 70 2.77 -7.69 -13.53
C ILE A 70 4.10 -8.43 -13.41
N TYR A 71 4.15 -9.48 -12.57
CA TYR A 71 5.35 -10.26 -12.36
C TYR A 71 5.91 -10.82 -13.67
N ARG A 72 5.05 -11.44 -14.50
CA ARG A 72 5.47 -12.05 -15.77
C ARG A 72 6.06 -11.01 -16.71
N GLU A 73 5.43 -9.85 -16.82
CA GLU A 73 5.88 -8.79 -17.72
C GLU A 73 7.19 -8.15 -17.25
N LEU A 74 7.33 -7.86 -15.95
CA LEU A 74 8.58 -7.34 -15.39
C LEU A 74 9.73 -8.35 -15.55
N ARG A 75 9.46 -9.62 -15.27
CA ARG A 75 10.46 -10.69 -15.43
C ARG A 75 10.89 -10.87 -16.89
N ARG A 76 9.96 -10.79 -17.85
CA ARG A 76 10.27 -10.82 -19.29
C ARG A 76 11.25 -9.72 -19.70
N ARG A 77 11.23 -8.58 -18.99
CA ARG A 77 12.08 -7.41 -19.23
C ARG A 77 13.36 -7.38 -18.37
N GLY A 78 13.58 -8.38 -17.52
CA GLY A 78 14.70 -8.40 -16.57
C GLY A 78 14.60 -7.34 -15.47
N VAL A 79 13.41 -6.82 -15.19
CA VAL A 79 13.17 -5.89 -14.08
C VAL A 79 12.84 -6.70 -12.83
N THR A 80 13.63 -6.49 -11.78
CA THR A 80 13.42 -7.13 -10.47
C THR A 80 12.72 -6.17 -9.52
N ILE A 81 11.64 -6.65 -8.90
CA ILE A 81 10.88 -5.99 -7.85
C ILE A 81 10.50 -7.08 -6.83
N SER A 82 10.27 -6.70 -5.57
CA SER A 82 9.86 -7.67 -4.55
C SER A 82 8.42 -8.16 -4.78
N ASP A 83 8.12 -9.39 -4.38
CA ASP A 83 6.74 -9.91 -4.44
C ASP A 83 5.79 -9.08 -3.56
N ALA A 84 6.28 -8.53 -2.44
CA ALA A 84 5.53 -7.63 -1.58
C ALA A 84 5.10 -6.35 -2.31
N ASP A 85 6.05 -5.66 -2.97
CA ASP A 85 5.75 -4.45 -3.74
C ASP A 85 4.81 -4.76 -4.92
N ILE A 86 4.98 -5.91 -5.59
CA ILE A 86 4.06 -6.37 -6.65
C ILE A 86 2.65 -6.53 -6.06
N LEU A 87 2.49 -7.23 -4.95
CA LEU A 87 1.17 -7.48 -4.35
C LEU A 87 0.51 -6.19 -3.86
N ILE A 88 1.27 -5.29 -3.23
CA ILE A 88 0.76 -3.98 -2.79
C ILE A 88 0.33 -3.14 -4.01
N GLY A 89 1.19 -3.05 -5.04
CA GLY A 89 0.87 -2.31 -6.26
C GLY A 89 -0.29 -2.92 -7.04
N ALA A 90 -0.37 -4.25 -7.14
CA ALA A 90 -1.47 -4.96 -7.75
C ALA A 90 -2.78 -4.73 -6.99
N THR A 91 -2.73 -4.67 -5.65
CA THR A 91 -3.89 -4.32 -4.80
C THR A 91 -4.41 -2.92 -5.16
N ALA A 92 -3.52 -1.92 -5.19
CA ALA A 92 -3.87 -0.55 -5.56
C ALA A 92 -4.48 -0.47 -6.97
N ILE A 93 -3.89 -1.15 -7.95
CA ILE A 93 -4.37 -1.17 -9.33
C ILE A 93 -5.73 -1.86 -9.43
N ALA A 94 -5.87 -3.08 -8.92
CA ALA A 94 -7.07 -3.89 -9.04
C ALA A 94 -8.28 -3.27 -8.31
N LYS A 95 -8.04 -2.53 -7.22
CA LYS A 95 -9.07 -1.82 -6.45
C LYS A 95 -9.24 -0.36 -6.84
N ASN A 96 -8.51 0.10 -7.87
CA ASN A 96 -8.55 1.48 -8.36
C ASN A 96 -8.33 2.52 -7.24
N MET A 97 -7.35 2.27 -6.38
CA MET A 97 -6.95 3.16 -5.29
C MET A 97 -5.56 3.73 -5.57
N PRO A 98 -5.34 5.05 -5.43
CA PRO A 98 -3.98 5.58 -5.39
C PRO A 98 -3.21 5.01 -4.19
N LEU A 99 -1.93 4.69 -4.40
CA LEU A 99 -1.00 4.24 -3.37
C LEU A 99 -0.29 5.42 -2.73
N TRP A 100 -0.33 5.52 -1.41
CA TRP A 100 0.45 6.47 -0.63
C TRP A 100 1.69 5.78 -0.07
N THR A 101 2.86 6.16 -0.57
CA THR A 101 4.18 5.64 -0.17
C THR A 101 5.21 6.77 -0.31
N ARG A 102 6.24 6.79 0.54
CA ARG A 102 7.45 7.61 0.31
C ARG A 102 8.50 6.84 -0.48
N ASN A 103 8.38 5.52 -0.60
CA ASN A 103 9.27 4.65 -1.36
C ASN A 103 8.93 4.61 -2.86
N VAL A 104 8.66 5.78 -3.45
CA VAL A 104 8.20 5.94 -4.85
C VAL A 104 9.02 5.11 -5.84
N LYS A 105 10.34 5.02 -5.63
CA LYS A 105 11.26 4.27 -6.50
C LYS A 105 10.93 2.77 -6.60
N HIS A 106 10.42 2.14 -5.54
CA HIS A 106 10.05 0.72 -5.55
C HIS A 106 8.84 0.47 -6.48
N PHE A 107 7.95 1.45 -6.56
CA PHE A 107 6.69 1.36 -7.29
C PHE A 107 6.74 1.98 -8.69
N THR A 108 7.82 2.69 -9.05
CA THR A 108 8.00 3.26 -10.39
C THR A 108 7.77 2.26 -11.53
N PRO A 109 8.28 1.00 -11.48
CA PRO A 109 8.02 0.02 -12.52
C PRO A 109 6.53 -0.32 -12.69
N LEU A 110 5.70 -0.08 -11.67
CA LEU A 110 4.28 -0.42 -11.68
C LEU A 110 3.39 0.67 -12.32
N ALA A 111 3.95 1.86 -12.61
CA ALA A 111 3.20 2.97 -13.20
C ALA A 111 2.60 2.62 -14.58
N GLU A 112 3.33 1.86 -15.41
CA GLU A 112 2.86 1.40 -16.72
C GLU A 112 1.67 0.43 -16.64
N PHE A 113 1.51 -0.23 -15.50
CA PHE A 113 0.37 -1.10 -15.21
C PHE A 113 -0.83 -0.34 -14.63
N GLY A 114 -0.77 1.00 -14.59
CA GLY A 114 -1.86 1.85 -14.13
C GLY A 114 -1.80 2.20 -12.65
N LEU A 115 -0.68 1.95 -11.96
CA LEU A 115 -0.52 2.40 -10.58
C LEU A 115 -0.54 3.93 -10.52
N LYS A 116 -1.39 4.47 -9.66
CA LYS A 116 -1.44 5.90 -9.35
C LYS A 116 -0.86 6.13 -7.96
N LEU A 117 -0.05 7.17 -7.81
CA LEU A 117 0.46 7.56 -6.51
C LEU A 117 -0.42 8.65 -5.92
N TYR A 118 -0.74 8.51 -4.64
CA TYR A 118 -1.39 9.55 -3.88
C TYR A 118 -0.40 10.69 -3.63
N ARG A 119 -0.86 11.92 -3.87
CA ARG A 119 -0.16 13.13 -3.49
C ARG A 119 -1.10 13.89 -2.58
N GLU A 120 -0.66 14.19 -1.37
CA GLU A 120 -1.35 15.18 -0.55
C GLU A 120 -1.45 16.47 -1.36
N GLY A 121 -2.66 17.01 -1.47
CA GLY A 121 -2.83 18.39 -1.90
C GLY A 121 -2.11 19.33 -0.93
N PRO A 122 -1.85 20.59 -1.31
CA PRO A 122 -1.31 21.55 -0.36
C PRO A 122 -2.21 21.58 0.88
N ARG A 123 -1.61 21.48 2.08
CA ARG A 123 -2.31 21.81 3.32
C ARG A 123 -2.87 23.23 3.14
N PRO A 124 -4.16 23.48 3.38
CA PRO A 124 -4.64 24.85 3.43
C PRO A 124 -3.79 25.63 4.45
N PRO A 125 -3.46 26.91 4.16
CA PRO A 125 -2.61 27.73 5.02
C PRO A 125 -3.19 27.90 6.44
#